data_AF-A0A085LIP6-F1
#
_entry.id   AF-A0A085LIP6-F1
#
_cell.length_a   1.000
_cell.length_b   1.000
_cell.length_c   1.000
_cell.angle_alpha   90.00
_cell.angle_beta   90.00
_cell.angle_gamma   90.00
#
_symmetry.space_group_name_H-M   'P 1'
#
loop_
_entity.id
_entity.type
_entity.pdbx_description
1 polymer ?
#
loop_
_entity_poly.entity_id
_entity_poly.type
_entity_poly.pdbx_seq_one_letter_code
_entity_poly.pdbx_strand_id
1 'polypeptide(L)'
;MLGIRAAVKEGLWYSFAELVYGSPLRLPAIFFSASVSHSDPSVLMAHLDTFFKSMRPTPTRQSTQRYWHVPQSLSTASHVFLRVDAHCPPLSPAYEGPLTVTNRMDKTIIIIRNGKTDTVSIGRVKPAFLDPVTTP
;
A
#
# COMPACT_ATOMS: atom_id res chain seq x y z
N MET A 1 -9.24 13.71 19.84
CA MET A 1 -8.31 12.90 19.01
C MET A 1 -6.86 13.42 19.13
N LEU A 2 -6.33 13.59 20.34
CA LEU A 2 -4.95 14.11 20.55
C LEU A 2 -4.00 13.05 21.14
N GLY A 3 -4.56 12.01 21.78
CA GLY A 3 -3.81 10.92 22.41
C GLY A 3 -2.91 10.15 21.44
N ILE A 4 -3.40 9.81 20.24
CA ILE A 4 -2.58 9.08 19.24
C ILE A 4 -1.36 9.87 18.74
N ARG A 5 -1.42 11.21 18.79
CA ARG A 5 -0.33 12.09 18.30
C ARG A 5 0.72 12.36 19.37
N ALA A 6 0.29 12.43 20.62
CA ALA A 6 1.15 12.65 21.78
C ALA A 6 1.68 11.35 22.40
N ALA A 7 1.15 10.19 22.02
CA ALA A 7 1.67 8.90 22.47
C ALA A 7 3.10 8.70 21.92
N VAL A 8 4.02 8.36 22.82
CA VAL A 8 5.39 7.98 22.46
C VAL A 8 5.36 6.60 21.84
N LYS A 9 5.98 6.45 20.67
CA LYS A 9 6.16 5.14 20.05
C LYS A 9 7.46 4.52 20.56
N GLU A 10 7.37 3.38 21.24
CA GLU A 10 8.51 2.71 21.91
C GLU A 10 9.72 2.46 20.99
N GLY A 11 9.48 2.13 19.71
CA GLY A 11 10.57 1.93 18.74
C GLY A 11 11.22 3.22 18.22
N LEU A 12 10.59 4.38 18.44
CA LEU A 12 11.10 5.69 18.01
C LEU A 12 11.55 6.54 19.20
N TRP A 13 11.09 6.25 20.42
CA TRP A 13 11.25 7.09 21.61
C TRP A 13 10.71 8.52 21.48
N TYR A 14 10.00 8.82 20.40
CA TYR A 14 9.37 10.10 20.12
C TYR A 14 7.87 9.92 19.85
N SER A 15 7.11 10.96 20.15
CA SER A 15 5.72 11.10 19.71
C SER A 15 5.65 11.68 18.30
N PHE A 16 4.56 11.39 17.57
CA PHE A 16 4.34 11.99 16.24
C PHE A 16 4.26 13.52 16.30
N ALA A 17 3.76 14.07 17.41
CA ALA A 17 3.75 15.50 17.67
C ALA A 17 5.16 16.09 17.68
N GLU A 18 6.09 15.47 18.42
CA GLU A 18 7.47 15.95 18.51
C GLU A 18 8.21 15.84 17.18
N LEU A 19 7.97 14.76 16.44
CA LEU A 19 8.58 14.57 15.12
C LEU A 19 8.11 15.61 14.09
N VAL A 20 6.88 16.10 14.20
CA VAL A 20 6.29 17.07 13.25
C VAL A 20 6.54 18.51 13.69
N TYR A 21 6.34 18.81 14.98
CA TYR A 21 6.33 20.17 15.52
C TYR A 21 7.60 20.50 16.32
N GLY A 22 8.50 19.56 16.53
CA GLY A 22 9.69 19.75 17.38
C GLY A 22 9.36 19.95 18.86
N SER A 23 8.11 19.74 19.27
CA SER A 23 7.68 19.91 20.65
C SER A 23 6.48 19.01 20.98
N PRO A 24 6.35 18.57 22.24
CA PRO A 24 5.19 17.80 22.68
C PRO A 24 3.92 18.67 22.71
N LEU A 25 2.78 18.08 22.36
CA LEU A 25 1.48 18.77 22.43
C LEU A 25 1.03 18.95 23.88
N ARG A 26 0.53 20.14 24.21
CA ARG A 26 -0.14 20.38 25.49
C ARG A 26 -1.54 19.77 25.47
N LEU A 27 -1.70 18.61 26.12
CA LEU A 27 -3.01 17.99 26.29
C LEU A 27 -3.73 18.56 27.52
N PRO A 28 -5.05 18.75 27.49
CA PRO A 28 -5.84 18.96 28.70
C PRO A 28 -5.62 17.77 29.65
N ALA A 29 -5.26 18.04 30.92
CA ALA A 29 -4.92 17.06 31.97
C ALA A 29 -3.46 16.50 32.02
N ILE A 30 -2.49 17.09 31.32
CA ILE A 30 -1.07 16.86 31.63
C ILE A 30 -0.57 17.93 32.61
N PHE A 31 -0.28 17.54 33.85
CA PHE A 31 0.37 18.37 34.86
C PHE A 31 1.90 18.24 34.72
N PHE A 32 2.61 19.32 34.40
CA PHE A 32 4.08 19.30 34.23
C PHE A 32 4.80 19.87 35.46
N SER A 33 5.92 19.25 35.87
CA SER A 33 7.00 19.93 36.60
C SER A 33 7.93 20.62 35.59
N ALA A 34 8.17 21.92 35.76
CA ALA A 34 9.02 22.68 34.85
C ALA A 34 10.49 22.25 34.98
N SER A 35 10.97 21.47 34.02
CA SER A 35 12.39 21.43 33.65
C SER A 35 12.51 21.16 32.16
N VAL A 36 11.91 22.02 31.33
CA VAL A 36 12.18 22.01 29.90
C VAL A 36 13.46 22.82 29.71
N SER A 37 14.59 22.12 29.65
CA SER A 37 15.77 22.71 29.04
C SER A 37 15.33 23.10 27.63
N HIS A 38 15.32 24.39 27.32
CA HIS A 38 15.07 24.89 25.97
C HIS A 38 16.23 24.42 25.09
N SER A 39 16.18 23.16 24.63
CA SER A 39 17.08 22.70 23.58
C SER A 39 16.70 23.47 22.33
N ASP A 40 17.69 24.17 21.74
CA ASP A 40 17.48 24.95 20.53
C ASP A 40 16.78 24.09 19.47
N PRO A 41 15.69 24.60 18.86
CA PRO A 41 14.90 23.83 17.91
C PRO A 41 15.75 23.37 16.71
N SER A 42 16.80 24.11 16.37
CA SER A 42 17.77 23.74 15.34
C SER A 42 18.55 22.46 15.67
N VAL A 43 18.95 22.28 16.93
CA VAL A 43 19.68 21.09 17.39
C VAL A 43 18.78 19.86 17.38
N LEU A 44 17.52 20.02 17.81
CA LEU A 44 16.52 18.96 17.72
C LEU A 44 16.24 18.56 16.28
N MET A 45 16.07 19.53 15.37
CA MET A 45 15.83 19.25 13.95
C MET A 45 17.02 18.53 13.31
N ALA A 46 18.26 18.91 13.63
CA ALA A 46 19.45 18.21 13.16
C ALA A 46 19.51 16.75 13.69
N HIS A 47 19.12 16.54 14.95
CA HIS A 47 19.02 15.21 15.54
C HIS A 47 17.92 14.37 14.86
N LEU A 48 16.76 14.96 14.57
CA LEU A 48 15.69 14.26 13.87
C LEU A 48 16.07 13.92 12.42
N ASP A 49 16.70 14.84 11.69
CA ASP A 49 17.14 14.60 10.32
C ASP A 49 18.15 13.43 10.24
N THR A 50 19.12 13.42 11.15
CA THR A 50 20.07 12.28 11.27
C THR A 50 19.38 10.99 11.67
N PHE A 51 18.42 11.04 12.61
CA PHE A 51 17.62 9.89 13.02
C PHE A 51 16.77 9.32 11.86
N PHE A 52 16.02 10.15 11.14
CA PHE A 52 15.21 9.72 10.00
C PHE A 52 16.05 9.18 8.84
N LYS A 53 17.22 9.76 8.59
CA LYS A 53 18.20 9.22 7.61
C LYS A 53 18.75 7.86 8.03
N SER A 54 18.93 7.64 9.33
CA SER A 54 19.42 6.36 9.87
C SER A 54 18.35 5.27 9.90
N MET A 55 17.07 5.65 9.96
CA MET A 55 15.97 4.70 10.03
C MET A 55 15.81 3.95 8.71
N ARG A 56 15.96 2.64 8.79
CA ARG A 56 15.59 1.72 7.71
C ARG A 56 14.17 1.23 7.95
N PRO A 57 13.38 0.99 6.88
CA PRO A 57 12.12 0.30 6.99
C PRO A 57 12.31 -0.99 7.77
N THR A 58 11.77 -1.03 9.00
CA THR A 58 11.75 -2.28 9.77
C THR A 58 10.66 -3.14 9.17
N PRO A 59 10.94 -4.39 8.74
CA PRO A 59 9.90 -5.26 8.23
C PRO A 59 8.87 -5.49 9.33
N THR A 60 7.67 -4.92 9.17
CA THR A 60 6.59 -4.92 10.17
C THR A 60 5.96 -6.30 10.39
N ARG A 61 6.45 -7.32 9.68
CA ARG A 61 6.13 -8.74 9.85
C ARG A 61 7.20 -9.53 9.10
N GLN A 62 7.62 -10.70 9.61
CA GLN A 62 8.33 -11.65 8.75
C GLN A 62 7.42 -11.95 7.56
N SER A 63 7.87 -11.61 6.35
CA SER A 63 7.19 -12.06 5.14
C SER A 63 7.32 -13.58 5.14
N THR A 64 6.33 -14.29 5.69
CA THR A 64 6.11 -15.68 5.30
C THR A 64 6.09 -15.63 3.79
N GLN A 65 7.06 -16.28 3.16
CA GLN A 65 7.14 -16.57 1.73
C GLN A 65 5.93 -17.45 1.35
N ARG A 66 4.72 -16.98 1.61
CA ARG A 66 3.50 -17.50 1.03
C ARG A 66 3.55 -17.03 -0.41
N TYR A 67 4.18 -17.84 -1.25
CA TYR A 67 3.92 -17.83 -2.67
C TYR A 67 2.42 -18.01 -2.82
N TRP A 68 1.74 -16.91 -3.15
CA TRP A 68 0.34 -16.96 -3.52
C TRP A 68 0.28 -17.77 -4.82
N HIS A 69 -0.62 -18.75 -4.87
CA HIS A 69 -0.70 -19.64 -6.02
C HIS A 69 -1.18 -18.85 -7.24
N VAL A 70 -0.29 -18.70 -8.23
CA VAL A 70 -0.62 -18.10 -9.54
C VAL A 70 -0.94 -19.24 -10.51
N PRO A 71 -2.13 -19.25 -11.14
CA PRO A 71 -2.42 -20.23 -12.18
C PRO A 71 -1.38 -20.14 -13.31
N GLN A 72 -0.79 -21.27 -13.70
CA GLN A 72 0.20 -21.32 -14.80
C GLN A 72 -0.41 -20.83 -16.13
N SER A 73 -1.70 -21.08 -16.35
CA SER A 73 -2.45 -20.62 -17.52
C SER A 73 -2.45 -19.10 -17.70
N LEU A 74 -2.20 -18.32 -16.65
CA LEU A 74 -2.15 -16.86 -16.71
C LEU A 74 -0.89 -16.36 -17.45
N SER A 75 0.17 -17.16 -17.48
CA SER A 75 1.38 -16.87 -18.25
C SER A 75 1.15 -16.92 -19.76
N THR A 76 0.25 -17.79 -20.23
CA THR A 76 -0.04 -18.04 -21.64
C THR A 76 -1.39 -17.49 -22.11
N ALA A 77 -2.29 -17.13 -21.20
CA ALA A 77 -3.66 -16.69 -21.53
C ALA A 77 -3.68 -15.40 -22.34
N SER A 78 -4.22 -15.43 -23.57
CA SER A 78 -4.36 -14.25 -24.43
C SER A 78 -5.34 -13.22 -23.87
N HIS A 79 -6.38 -13.68 -23.17
CA HIS A 79 -7.40 -12.84 -22.56
C HIS A 79 -7.55 -13.16 -21.08
N VAL A 80 -7.92 -12.15 -20.29
CA VAL A 80 -8.16 -12.28 -18.85
C VAL A 80 -9.45 -11.58 -18.46
N PHE A 81 -10.14 -12.10 -17.46
CA PHE A 81 -11.23 -11.39 -16.81
C PHE A 81 -10.70 -10.57 -15.64
N LEU A 82 -11.10 -9.31 -15.54
CA LEU A 82 -10.67 -8.39 -14.47
C LEU A 82 -11.74 -8.25 -13.40
N ARG A 83 -11.38 -8.43 -12.13
CA ARG A 83 -12.30 -8.25 -11.00
C ARG A 83 -12.62 -6.76 -10.78
N VAL A 84 -13.91 -6.45 -10.70
CA VAL A 84 -14.42 -5.13 -10.31
C VAL A 84 -14.49 -5.07 -8.79
N ASP A 85 -13.59 -4.29 -8.17
CA ASP A 85 -13.56 -4.14 -6.70
C ASP A 85 -14.52 -3.03 -6.20
N ALA A 86 -15.14 -2.29 -7.11
CA ALA A 86 -16.13 -1.27 -6.77
C ALA A 86 -17.47 -1.91 -6.36
N HIS A 87 -18.34 -1.13 -5.70
CA HIS A 87 -19.68 -1.57 -5.36
C HIS A 87 -20.46 -1.96 -6.63
N CYS A 88 -20.83 -3.23 -6.71
CA CYS A 88 -21.56 -3.82 -7.82
C CYS A 88 -23.05 -3.92 -7.45
N PRO A 89 -23.99 -3.41 -8.27
CA PRO A 89 -25.41 -3.58 -8.01
C PRO A 89 -25.80 -5.08 -8.03
N PRO A 90 -26.95 -5.46 -7.44
CA PRO A 90 -27.41 -6.84 -7.45
C PRO A 90 -27.43 -7.41 -8.87
N LEU A 91 -26.96 -8.66 -9.02
CA LEU A 91 -26.91 -9.41 -10.28
C LEU A 91 -25.98 -8.85 -11.38
N SER A 92 -25.15 -7.86 -11.07
CA SER A 92 -24.08 -7.42 -11.98
C SER A 92 -22.86 -8.36 -11.92
N PRO A 93 -22.12 -8.52 -13.03
CA PRO A 93 -20.96 -9.40 -13.06
C PRO A 93 -19.81 -8.82 -12.22
N ALA A 94 -19.27 -9.62 -11.30
CA ALA A 94 -18.11 -9.25 -10.48
C ALA A 94 -16.80 -9.14 -11.28
N TYR A 95 -16.80 -9.63 -12.52
CA TYR A 95 -15.67 -9.56 -13.42
C TYR A 95 -16.08 -8.93 -14.74
N GLU A 96 -15.26 -8.01 -15.22
CA GLU A 96 -15.33 -7.49 -16.58
C GLU A 96 -14.69 -8.49 -17.54
N GLY A 97 -15.21 -8.51 -18.77
CA GLY A 97 -15.07 -9.54 -19.79
C GLY A 97 -13.65 -9.99 -20.17
N PRO A 98 -13.50 -10.75 -21.27
CA PRO A 98 -12.17 -11.14 -21.73
C PRO A 98 -11.44 -9.90 -22.27
N LEU A 99 -10.52 -9.36 -21.46
CA LEU A 99 -9.66 -8.24 -21.83
C LEU A 99 -8.35 -8.79 -22.39
N THR A 100 -7.91 -8.23 -23.52
CA THR A 100 -6.68 -8.66 -24.19
C THR A 100 -5.46 -8.30 -23.35
N VAL A 101 -4.56 -9.27 -23.15
CA VAL A 101 -3.30 -9.06 -22.45
C VAL A 101 -2.23 -8.60 -23.44
N THR A 102 -1.63 -7.44 -23.20
CA THR A 102 -0.54 -6.89 -24.03
C THR A 102 0.83 -7.27 -23.48
N ASN A 103 1.03 -7.16 -22.17
CA ASN A 103 2.32 -7.41 -21.53
C ASN A 103 2.12 -7.96 -20.10
N ARG A 104 3.11 -8.72 -19.60
CA ARG A 104 3.12 -9.37 -18.29
C ARG A 104 4.40 -9.03 -17.54
N MET A 105 4.27 -8.70 -16.26
CA MET A 105 5.36 -8.49 -15.31
C MET A 105 5.15 -9.41 -14.09
N ASP A 106 6.10 -9.43 -13.16
CA ASP A 106 6.09 -10.34 -12.00
C ASP A 106 4.82 -10.25 -11.13
N LYS A 107 4.25 -9.05 -10.98
CA LYS A 107 3.09 -8.78 -10.10
C LYS A 107 1.93 -8.10 -10.81
N THR A 108 2.12 -7.70 -12.07
CA THR A 108 1.17 -6.89 -12.83
C THR A 108 1.03 -7.38 -14.27
N ILE A 109 -0.12 -7.09 -14.87
CA ILE A 109 -0.45 -7.39 -16.26
C ILE A 109 -0.98 -6.11 -16.90
N ILE A 110 -0.57 -5.87 -18.13
CA ILE A 110 -1.07 -4.77 -18.94
C ILE A 110 -2.15 -5.33 -19.86
N ILE A 111 -3.35 -4.79 -19.76
CA ILE A 111 -4.53 -5.20 -20.52
C ILE A 111 -5.07 -4.04 -21.35
N ILE A 112 -5.79 -4.33 -22.42
CA ILE A 112 -6.53 -3.33 -23.18
C ILE A 112 -7.97 -3.29 -22.67
N ARG A 113 -8.38 -2.14 -22.14
CA ARG A 113 -9.73 -1.88 -21.64
C ARG A 113 -10.27 -0.61 -22.30
N ASN A 114 -11.41 -0.69 -22.97
CA ASN A 114 -12.02 0.44 -23.69
C ASN A 114 -11.05 1.18 -24.63
N GLY A 115 -10.17 0.43 -25.30
CA GLY A 115 -9.15 0.98 -26.22
C GLY A 115 -7.94 1.63 -25.55
N LYS A 116 -7.83 1.58 -24.21
CA LYS A 116 -6.69 2.10 -23.44
C LYS A 116 -5.94 0.97 -22.76
N THR A 117 -4.65 1.17 -22.51
CA THR A 117 -3.81 0.23 -21.76
C THR A 117 -3.91 0.51 -20.27
N ASP A 118 -4.35 -0.50 -19.51
CA ASP A 118 -4.47 -0.45 -18.06
C ASP A 118 -3.50 -1.44 -17.42
N THR A 119 -2.80 -1.02 -16.36
CA THR A 119 -1.93 -1.90 -15.56
C THR A 119 -2.69 -2.41 -14.34
N VAL A 120 -2.85 -3.73 -14.25
CA VAL A 120 -3.61 -4.40 -13.19
C VAL A 120 -2.75 -5.38 -12.41
N SER A 121 -3.04 -5.62 -11.14
CA SER A 121 -2.34 -6.62 -10.35
C SER A 121 -2.80 -8.04 -10.70
N ILE A 122 -1.89 -9.02 -10.65
CA ILE A 122 -2.24 -10.41 -10.99
C ILE A 122 -3.31 -10.98 -10.04
N GLY A 123 -3.35 -10.51 -8.78
CA GLY A 123 -4.36 -10.93 -7.81
C GLY A 123 -5.81 -10.50 -8.14
N ARG A 124 -6.00 -9.66 -9.17
CA ARG A 124 -7.32 -9.21 -9.62
C ARG A 124 -7.79 -9.85 -10.94
N VAL A 125 -6.98 -10.71 -11.54
CA VAL A 125 -7.27 -11.28 -12.86
C VAL A 125 -7.40 -12.80 -12.80
N LYS A 126 -8.28 -13.34 -13.65
CA LYS A 126 -8.35 -14.79 -13.95
C LYS A 126 -8.17 -15.00 -15.46
N PRO A 127 -7.53 -16.10 -15.89
CA PRO A 127 -7.43 -16.42 -17.31
C PRO A 127 -8.83 -16.61 -17.92
N ALA A 128 -9.02 -16.11 -19.13
CA ALA A 128 -10.19 -16.40 -19.95
C ALA A 128 -9.86 -17.55 -20.90
N PHE A 129 -10.63 -18.64 -20.81
CA PHE A 129 -10.56 -19.73 -21.77
C PHE A 129 -11.57 -19.45 -22.86
N LEU A 130 -11.08 -19.14 -24.05
CA LEU A 130 -11.89 -18.92 -25.25
C LEU A 130 -11.76 -20.17 -26.13
N ASP A 131 -12.87 -20.65 -26.65
CA ASP A 131 -12.84 -21.75 -27.62
C ASP A 131 -12.12 -21.28 -28.89
N PRO A 132 -11.34 -22.16 -29.55
CA PRO A 132 -10.76 -21.83 -30.83
C PRO A 132 -11.91 -21.53 -31.80
N VAL A 133 -11.87 -20.35 -32.41
CA VAL A 133 -12.85 -19.92 -33.41
C VAL A 133 -12.94 -20.99 -34.50
N THR A 134 -14.05 -21.72 -34.53
CA THR A 134 -14.42 -22.53 -35.69
C THR A 134 -14.84 -21.55 -36.79
N THR A 135 -13.90 -21.19 -37.66
CA THR A 135 -14.22 -20.50 -38.91
C THR A 135 -15.10 -21.42 -39.76
N PRO A 136 -16.30 -20.97 -40.22
CA PRO A 136 -17.12 -21.72 -41.16
C PRO A 136 -16.47 -21.83 -42.55
#